data_AF-A0A5E4B482-F1
#
_entry.id   AF-A0A5E4B482-F1
#
_cell.length_a   1.000
_cell.length_b   1.000
_cell.length_c   1.000
_cell.angle_alpha   90.00
_cell.angle_beta   90.00
_cell.angle_gamma   90.00
#
_symmetry.space_group_name_H-M   'P 1'
#
loop_
_entity.id
_entity.type
_entity.pdbx_description
1 polymer ?
#
loop_
_entity_poly.entity_id
_entity_poly.type
_entity_poly.pdbx_seq_one_letter_code
_entity_poly.pdbx_strand_id
1 'polypeptide(L)'
;MFASIPGFADFYSQTEMNNQGVECLRLLNEIIADFDELLGEDRFQDIEKIKTIGSTYMAVSGLSPEKQQCEDKWGHLCALADFSLALTESIQEINKHSFNNFELRIGISHGSVVAGVIGAKKPQYDIWGKTVNLASRMDSTGVSGRIQVPEETYLILKDQGFAFDYRGEIYVKGISEQEGKIKTYFLLGRVQPNPFILPPRRLPGQYSLAAVVLGLVQSLNRQRQKQLLNENNNTGIIKGHYNRRTLLSPSGPEPGAQAEGTDKSDLP
;
A
#
# COMPACT_ATOMS: atom_id res chain seq x y z
N MET A 1 7.94 18.89 2.25
CA MET A 1 8.18 17.49 2.65
C MET A 1 8.57 16.70 1.41
N PHE A 2 9.54 15.81 1.56
CA PHE A 2 9.93 14.82 0.56
C PHE A 2 9.75 13.43 1.17
N ALA A 3 9.01 12.56 0.50
CA ALA A 3 8.78 11.18 0.92
C ALA A 3 9.26 10.24 -0.17
N SER A 4 10.41 9.63 0.02
CA SER A 4 11.04 8.70 -0.94
C SER A 4 10.80 7.26 -0.53
N ILE A 5 10.61 6.37 -1.50
CA ILE A 5 10.60 4.92 -1.30
C ILE A 5 12.01 4.40 -1.64
N PRO A 6 12.90 4.16 -0.66
CA PRO A 6 14.25 3.66 -0.91
C PRO A 6 14.16 2.24 -1.47
N GLY A 7 15.08 1.87 -2.37
CA GLY A 7 15.12 0.54 -2.99
C GLY A 7 14.12 0.32 -4.14
N PHE A 8 13.21 1.27 -4.42
CA PHE A 8 12.30 1.17 -5.56
C PHE A 8 13.06 1.13 -6.90
N ALA A 9 14.17 1.83 -7.02
CA ALA A 9 15.02 1.81 -8.20
C ALA A 9 15.65 0.42 -8.44
N ASP A 10 16.09 -0.26 -7.38
CA ASP A 10 16.65 -1.61 -7.46
C ASP A 10 15.56 -2.62 -7.85
N PHE A 11 14.38 -2.50 -7.22
CA PHE A 11 13.19 -3.29 -7.59
C PHE A 11 12.81 -3.09 -9.06
N TYR A 12 12.81 -1.85 -9.55
CA TYR A 12 12.53 -1.53 -10.94
C TYR A 12 13.53 -2.21 -11.88
N SER A 13 14.83 -2.10 -11.63
CA SER A 13 15.87 -2.69 -12.48
C SER A 13 15.79 -4.22 -12.58
N GLN A 14 15.52 -4.90 -11.45
CA GLN A 14 15.35 -6.36 -11.43
C GLN A 14 14.11 -6.79 -12.23
N THR A 15 13.06 -5.97 -12.18
CA THR A 15 11.78 -6.26 -12.84
C THR A 15 11.82 -5.95 -14.34
N GLU A 16 12.60 -4.95 -14.77
CA GLU A 16 12.90 -4.69 -16.18
C GLU A 16 13.64 -5.86 -16.84
N MET A 17 14.61 -6.47 -16.15
CA MET A 17 15.31 -7.67 -16.66
C MET A 17 14.35 -8.85 -16.90
N ASN A 18 13.20 -8.86 -16.22
CA ASN A 18 12.17 -9.88 -16.34
C ASN A 18 11.04 -9.51 -17.34
N ASN A 19 11.20 -8.46 -18.16
CA ASN A 19 10.15 -7.90 -19.03
C ASN A 19 8.88 -7.44 -18.28
N GLN A 20 8.98 -7.16 -16.99
CA GLN A 20 7.86 -6.78 -16.11
C GLN A 20 7.91 -5.31 -15.69
N GLY A 21 8.76 -4.47 -16.31
CA GLY A 21 8.92 -3.06 -15.93
C GLY A 21 7.59 -2.26 -15.90
N VAL A 22 6.63 -2.63 -16.75
CA VAL A 22 5.28 -2.06 -16.77
C VAL A 22 4.52 -2.33 -15.46
N GLU A 23 4.64 -3.54 -14.88
CA GLU A 23 4.00 -3.88 -13.61
C GLU A 23 4.61 -3.11 -12.44
N CYS A 24 5.92 -2.83 -12.49
CA CYS A 24 6.57 -1.99 -11.51
C CYS A 24 6.01 -0.55 -11.53
N LEU A 25 5.81 0.02 -12.73
CA LEU A 25 5.20 1.35 -12.87
C LEU A 25 3.73 1.36 -12.45
N ARG A 26 3.00 0.26 -12.71
CA ARG A 26 1.62 0.11 -12.24
C ARG A 26 1.54 0.15 -10.72
N LEU A 27 2.43 -0.56 -10.04
CA LEU A 27 2.53 -0.56 -8.58
C LEU A 27 2.92 0.81 -8.02
N LEU A 28 3.88 1.51 -8.66
CA LEU A 28 4.21 2.88 -8.26
C LEU A 28 3.00 3.81 -8.40
N ASN A 29 2.27 3.69 -9.51
CA ASN A 29 1.08 4.50 -9.74
C ASN A 29 -0.02 4.22 -8.71
N GLU A 30 -0.17 2.97 -8.28
CA GLU A 30 -1.08 2.58 -7.19
C GLU A 30 -0.68 3.25 -5.87
N ILE A 31 0.60 3.18 -5.49
CA ILE A 31 1.10 3.86 -4.28
C ILE A 31 0.86 5.38 -4.32
N ILE A 32 1.14 6.01 -5.47
CA ILE A 32 0.94 7.46 -5.61
C ILE A 32 -0.55 7.81 -5.60
N ALA A 33 -1.42 6.96 -6.15
CA ALA A 33 -2.86 7.17 -6.12
C ALA A 33 -3.41 7.10 -4.69
N ASP A 34 -2.97 6.12 -3.89
CA ASP A 34 -3.36 6.01 -2.48
C ASP A 34 -2.91 7.23 -1.65
N PHE A 35 -1.71 7.76 -1.94
CA PHE A 35 -1.23 9.00 -1.33
C PHE A 35 -2.07 10.22 -1.74
N ASP A 36 -2.50 10.28 -3.00
CA ASP A 36 -3.35 11.36 -3.50
C ASP A 36 -4.77 11.28 -2.92
N GLU A 37 -5.29 10.09 -2.61
CA GLU A 37 -6.59 9.91 -1.93
C GLU A 37 -6.58 10.55 -0.54
N LEU A 38 -5.46 10.46 0.20
CA LEU A 38 -5.31 11.11 1.49
C LEU A 38 -5.48 12.64 1.39
N LEU A 39 -5.05 13.28 0.30
CA LEU A 39 -5.24 14.72 0.11
C LEU A 39 -6.73 15.12 0.01
N GLY A 40 -7.62 14.17 -0.28
CA GLY A 40 -9.07 14.39 -0.30
C GLY A 40 -9.70 14.51 1.08
N GLU A 41 -8.98 14.20 2.16
CA GLU A 41 -9.51 14.29 3.52
C GLU A 41 -9.55 15.73 4.05
N ASP A 42 -10.61 16.08 4.80
CA ASP A 42 -10.80 17.44 5.32
C ASP A 42 -9.64 17.97 6.18
N ARG A 43 -8.93 17.08 6.88
CA ARG A 43 -7.77 17.42 7.71
C ARG A 43 -6.50 17.73 6.91
N PHE A 44 -6.47 17.43 5.62
CA PHE A 44 -5.31 17.60 4.74
C PHE A 44 -5.55 18.62 3.62
N GLN A 45 -6.64 19.40 3.69
CA GLN A 45 -6.96 20.46 2.73
C GLN A 45 -5.86 21.54 2.60
N ASP A 46 -4.95 21.64 3.56
CA ASP A 46 -3.82 22.58 3.55
C ASP A 46 -2.55 22.06 2.91
N ILE A 47 -2.60 20.84 2.40
CA ILE A 47 -1.46 20.15 1.81
C ILE A 47 -1.64 20.17 0.30
N GLU A 48 -0.61 20.67 -0.37
CA GLU A 48 -0.55 20.74 -1.81
C GLU A 48 0.55 19.81 -2.30
N LYS A 49 0.20 18.91 -3.22
CA LYS A 49 1.17 18.12 -3.96
C LYS A 49 1.86 19.00 -4.99
N ILE A 50 3.19 19.06 -4.95
CA ILE A 50 3.98 19.78 -5.95
C ILE A 50 4.20 18.90 -7.17
N LYS A 51 4.84 17.74 -6.97
CA LYS A 51 5.15 16.80 -8.05
C LYS A 51 5.60 15.45 -7.47
N THR A 52 5.74 14.48 -8.37
CA THR A 52 6.45 13.23 -8.10
C THR A 52 7.77 13.24 -8.85
N ILE A 53 8.87 12.84 -8.20
CA ILE A 53 10.22 12.78 -8.77
C ILE A 53 10.71 11.34 -8.63
N GLY A 54 10.55 10.53 -9.68
CA GLY A 54 10.82 9.08 -9.59
C GLY A 54 9.90 8.42 -8.57
N SER A 55 10.46 7.82 -7.53
CA SER A 55 9.71 7.24 -6.40
C SER A 55 9.57 8.19 -5.20
N THR A 56 9.86 9.48 -5.38
CA THR A 56 9.75 10.52 -4.34
C THR A 56 8.51 11.37 -4.51
N TYR A 57 7.67 11.42 -3.49
CA TYR A 57 6.52 12.28 -3.37
C TYR A 57 6.91 13.62 -2.74
N MET A 58 6.56 14.73 -3.39
CA MET A 58 6.85 16.08 -2.90
C MET A 58 5.56 16.84 -2.60
N ALA A 59 5.39 17.23 -1.35
CA ALA A 59 4.23 17.98 -0.87
C ALA A 59 4.65 19.15 0.03
N VAL A 60 3.81 20.17 0.10
CA VAL A 60 4.03 21.39 0.87
C VAL A 60 2.73 21.82 1.55
N SER A 61 2.83 22.59 2.63
CA SER A 61 1.67 23.21 3.28
C SER A 61 1.94 24.69 3.55
N GLY A 62 0.87 25.45 3.78
CA GLY A 62 0.97 26.88 4.13
C GLY A 62 1.15 27.83 2.93
N LEU A 63 0.86 27.36 1.72
CA LEU A 63 0.84 28.19 0.51
C LEU A 63 -0.50 28.91 0.29
N SER A 64 -1.58 28.46 0.92
CA SER A 64 -2.91 29.06 0.81
C SER A 64 -2.96 30.44 1.48
N PRO A 65 -3.15 31.54 0.72
CA PRO A 65 -3.12 32.90 1.27
C PRO A 65 -4.30 33.19 2.21
N GLU A 66 -5.42 32.49 2.04
CA GLU A 66 -6.64 32.64 2.85
C GLU A 66 -6.44 32.17 4.30
N LYS A 67 -5.59 31.16 4.51
CA LYS A 67 -5.32 30.58 5.83
C LYS A 67 -4.08 31.14 6.51
N GLN A 68 -3.28 31.95 5.81
CA GLN A 68 -2.23 32.75 6.43
C GLN A 68 -2.78 33.83 7.39
N GLN A 69 -4.10 34.09 7.33
CA GLN A 69 -4.82 35.02 8.22
C GLN A 69 -5.47 34.33 9.43
N CYS A 70 -5.38 33.00 9.57
CA CYS A 70 -5.89 32.27 10.72
C CYS A 70 -4.98 32.48 11.96
N GLU A 71 -5.57 32.42 13.17
CA GLU A 71 -4.83 32.60 14.43
C GLU A 71 -3.77 31.50 14.67
N ASP A 72 -4.01 30.29 14.15
CA ASP A 72 -3.05 29.19 14.27
C ASP A 72 -1.97 29.25 13.19
N LYS A 73 -0.86 29.92 13.53
CA LYS A 73 0.32 30.06 12.67
C LYS A 73 0.94 28.73 12.25
N TRP A 74 0.80 27.66 13.05
CA TRP A 74 1.54 26.41 12.85
C TRP A 74 0.65 25.21 12.51
N GLY A 75 -0.67 25.41 12.41
CA GLY A 75 -1.63 24.36 12.06
C GLY A 75 -1.31 23.65 10.75
N HIS A 76 -0.88 24.41 9.73
CA HIS A 76 -0.47 23.84 8.44
C HIS A 76 0.75 22.90 8.54
N LEU A 77 1.70 23.20 9.45
CA LEU A 77 2.88 22.37 9.70
C LEU A 77 2.49 21.09 10.45
N CYS A 78 1.55 21.20 11.40
CA CYS A 78 0.97 20.04 12.09
C CYS A 78 0.24 19.12 11.11
N ALA A 79 -0.58 19.67 10.21
CA ALA A 79 -1.25 18.91 9.17
C ALA A 79 -0.25 18.16 8.27
N LEU A 80 0.86 18.81 7.89
CA LEU A 80 1.92 18.18 7.10
C LEU A 80 2.62 17.03 7.85
N ALA A 81 2.82 17.17 9.16
CA ALA A 81 3.38 16.11 10.01
C ALA A 81 2.38 14.93 10.13
N ASP A 82 1.10 15.21 10.33
CA ASP A 82 0.06 14.18 10.36
C ASP A 82 -0.05 13.42 9.03
N PHE A 83 0.02 14.15 7.92
CA PHE A 83 0.01 13.56 6.60
C PHE A 83 1.23 12.66 6.38
N SER A 84 2.41 13.04 6.87
CA SER A 84 3.59 12.17 6.79
C SER A 84 3.44 10.85 7.58
N LEU A 85 2.71 10.87 8.69
CA LEU A 85 2.35 9.66 9.44
C LEU A 85 1.35 8.82 8.64
N ALA A 86 0.32 9.45 8.07
CA ALA A 86 -0.69 8.77 7.23
C ALA A 86 -0.07 8.12 5.99
N LEU A 87 0.91 8.76 5.34
CA LEU A 87 1.66 8.15 4.23
C LEU A 87 2.41 6.88 4.66
N THR A 88 2.96 6.88 5.87
CA THR A 88 3.66 5.72 6.43
C THR A 88 2.68 4.57 6.69
N GLU A 89 1.49 4.87 7.20
CA GLU A 89 0.41 3.88 7.40
C GLU A 89 -0.10 3.32 6.06
N SER A 90 -0.33 4.18 5.06
CA SER A 90 -0.75 3.77 3.71
C SER A 90 0.24 2.79 3.06
N ILE A 91 1.56 3.06 3.15
CA ILE A 91 2.58 2.11 2.66
C ILE A 91 2.52 0.76 3.38
N GLN A 92 2.26 0.75 4.69
CA GLN A 92 2.12 -0.50 5.43
C GLN A 92 0.89 -1.31 4.97
N GLU A 93 -0.20 -0.65 4.58
CA GLU A 93 -1.37 -1.31 4.01
C GLU A 93 -1.06 -1.90 2.63
N ILE A 94 -0.38 -1.15 1.77
CA ILE A 94 0.05 -1.63 0.45
C ILE A 94 0.99 -2.84 0.59
N ASN A 95 1.91 -2.83 1.56
CA ASN A 95 2.79 -3.98 1.82
C ASN A 95 2.01 -5.25 2.21
N LYS A 96 0.92 -5.11 3.00
CA LYS A 96 0.05 -6.25 3.36
C LYS A 96 -0.63 -6.86 2.15
N HIS A 97 -0.96 -6.06 1.13
CA HIS A 97 -1.69 -6.52 -0.06
C HIS A 97 -0.79 -6.95 -1.21
N SER A 98 0.39 -6.36 -1.33
CA SER A 98 1.33 -6.59 -2.44
C SER A 98 2.41 -7.64 -2.16
N PHE A 99 2.50 -8.15 -0.92
CA PHE A 99 3.58 -9.03 -0.46
C PHE A 99 4.99 -8.44 -0.64
N ASN A 100 5.08 -7.11 -0.71
CA ASN A 100 6.34 -6.37 -0.72
C ASN A 100 6.61 -5.77 0.67
N ASN A 101 7.84 -5.29 0.87
CA ASN A 101 8.24 -4.59 2.09
C ASN A 101 8.86 -3.23 1.73
N PHE A 102 8.06 -2.36 1.14
CA PHE A 102 8.49 -0.99 0.89
C PHE A 102 8.55 -0.22 2.19
N GLU A 103 9.62 0.52 2.39
CA GLU A 103 9.74 1.45 3.51
C GLU A 103 9.71 2.88 2.96
N LEU A 104 9.11 3.78 3.72
CA LEU A 104 9.08 5.20 3.36
C LEU A 104 10.15 5.95 4.17
N ARG A 105 10.89 6.82 3.50
CA ARG A 105 11.84 7.73 4.12
C ARG A 105 11.35 9.14 3.88
N ILE A 106 11.09 9.88 4.95
CA ILE A 106 10.49 11.21 4.84
C ILE A 106 11.40 12.27 5.45
N GLY A 107 11.58 13.38 4.73
CA GLY A 107 12.23 14.60 5.20
C GLY A 107 11.27 15.79 5.25
N ILE A 108 11.21 16.46 6.39
CA ILE A 108 10.39 17.67 6.58
C ILE A 108 11.28 18.83 7.02
N SER A 109 11.00 20.02 6.51
CA SER A 109 11.55 21.29 6.98
C SER A 109 10.48 22.36 6.79
N HIS A 110 10.57 23.42 7.59
CA HIS A 110 9.75 24.62 7.44
C HIS A 110 10.65 25.85 7.25
N GLY A 111 10.08 26.94 6.74
CA GLY A 111 10.79 28.18 6.44
C GLY A 111 10.28 28.86 5.17
N SER A 112 10.87 29.99 4.82
CA SER A 112 10.47 30.76 3.64
C SER A 112 10.74 30.00 2.34
N VAL A 113 9.82 30.13 1.38
CA VAL A 113 9.90 29.54 0.03
C VAL A 113 9.40 30.53 -1.00
N VAL A 114 9.84 30.35 -2.25
CA VAL A 114 9.32 31.08 -3.41
C VAL A 114 8.55 30.08 -4.26
N ALA A 115 7.28 30.35 -4.51
CA ALA A 115 6.44 29.56 -5.40
C ALA A 115 6.24 30.29 -6.73
N GLY A 116 6.13 29.54 -7.83
CA GLY A 116 5.92 30.14 -9.14
C GLY A 116 5.71 29.11 -10.24
N VAL A 117 5.36 29.61 -11.43
CA VAL A 117 5.14 28.79 -12.63
C VAL A 117 6.28 29.05 -13.61
N ILE A 118 6.94 27.99 -14.06
CA ILE A 118 8.01 28.07 -15.07
C ILE A 118 7.61 27.26 -16.31
N GLY A 119 7.97 27.77 -17.49
CA GLY A 119 7.83 27.06 -18.76
C GLY A 119 6.83 27.72 -19.70
N ALA A 120 7.27 28.00 -20.93
CA ALA A 120 6.44 28.67 -21.94
C ALA A 120 5.48 27.72 -22.68
N LYS A 121 5.91 26.47 -22.94
CA LYS A 121 5.08 25.47 -23.64
C LYS A 121 4.34 24.52 -22.71
N LYS A 122 4.95 24.21 -21.56
CA LYS A 122 4.41 23.33 -20.52
C LYS A 122 4.63 24.05 -19.18
N PRO A 123 3.71 24.91 -18.76
CA PRO A 123 3.83 25.59 -17.48
C PRO A 123 3.81 24.56 -16.35
N GLN A 124 4.80 24.64 -15.45
CA GLN A 124 4.94 23.79 -14.28
C GLN A 124 4.98 24.67 -13.04
N TYR A 125 4.05 24.43 -12.13
CA TYR A 125 4.09 25.02 -10.79
C TYR A 125 5.14 24.31 -9.94
N ASP A 126 5.96 25.08 -9.23
CA ASP A 126 7.04 24.54 -8.41
C ASP A 126 7.46 25.53 -7.31
N ILE A 127 8.25 25.05 -6.35
CA ILE A 127 8.75 25.81 -5.20
C ILE A 127 10.27 25.73 -5.08
N TRP A 128 10.89 26.86 -4.70
CA TRP A 128 12.33 26.99 -4.53
C TRP A 128 12.70 27.66 -3.20
N GLY A 129 13.87 27.34 -2.67
CA GLY A 129 14.43 28.01 -1.50
C GLY A 129 15.39 27.13 -0.68
N LYS A 130 16.11 27.75 0.27
CA LYS A 130 16.99 27.04 1.22
C LYS A 130 16.21 25.98 1.99
N THR A 131 14.96 26.28 2.36
CA THR A 131 14.02 25.38 3.05
C THR A 131 13.73 24.10 2.26
N VAL A 132 13.48 24.22 0.95
CA VAL A 132 13.19 23.08 0.07
C VAL A 132 14.42 22.17 -0.03
N ASN A 133 15.59 22.79 -0.20
CA ASN A 133 16.86 22.06 -0.22
C ASN A 133 17.12 21.35 1.10
N LEU A 134 16.89 22.00 2.25
CA LEU A 134 17.02 21.37 3.57
C LEU A 134 16.06 20.19 3.72
N ALA A 135 14.79 20.32 3.35
CA ALA A 135 13.84 19.21 3.38
C ALA A 135 14.31 18.02 2.51
N SER A 136 14.82 18.28 1.32
CA SER A 136 15.41 17.25 0.44
C SER A 136 16.66 16.60 1.07
N ARG A 137 17.45 17.35 1.83
CA ARG A 137 18.57 16.79 2.62
C ARG A 137 18.09 15.94 3.78
N MET A 138 17.00 16.31 4.45
CA MET A 138 16.42 15.49 5.52
C MET A 138 15.91 14.14 4.99
N ASP A 139 15.38 14.09 3.76
CA ASP A 139 15.04 12.83 3.10
C ASP A 139 16.32 12.07 2.70
N SER A 140 17.20 12.66 1.88
CA SER A 140 18.37 11.94 1.35
C SER A 140 19.34 11.43 2.42
N THR A 141 19.45 12.11 3.57
CA THR A 141 20.22 11.66 4.74
C THR A 141 19.40 10.87 5.75
N GLY A 142 18.09 10.71 5.51
CA GLY A 142 17.14 9.98 6.32
C GLY A 142 17.42 8.49 6.46
N VAL A 143 16.76 7.87 7.43
CA VAL A 143 16.72 6.41 7.61
C VAL A 143 15.39 5.90 7.07
N SER A 144 15.40 4.77 6.36
CA SER A 144 14.18 4.11 5.87
C SER A 144 13.21 3.79 7.02
N GLY A 145 11.92 3.96 6.79
CA GLY A 145 10.88 3.76 7.80
C GLY A 145 10.81 4.86 8.86
N ARG A 146 11.55 5.96 8.71
CA ARG A 146 11.58 7.07 9.66
C ARG A 146 11.30 8.41 8.98
N ILE A 147 10.75 9.33 9.77
CA ILE A 147 10.46 10.70 9.37
C ILE A 147 11.47 11.61 10.05
N GLN A 148 12.32 12.30 9.29
CA GLN A 148 13.38 13.15 9.81
C GLN A 148 13.03 14.63 9.71
N VAL A 149 13.33 15.37 10.78
CA VAL A 149 13.15 16.81 10.88
C VAL A 149 14.40 17.50 11.45
N PRO A 150 14.69 18.77 11.06
CA PRO A 150 15.73 19.57 11.70
C PRO A 150 15.24 20.12 13.05
N GLU A 151 16.18 20.56 13.89
CA GLU A 151 15.91 21.09 15.23
C GLU A 151 14.83 22.19 15.26
N GLU A 152 14.89 23.15 14.34
CA GLU A 152 13.90 24.24 14.28
C GLU A 152 12.47 23.72 14.09
N THR A 153 12.29 22.69 13.26
CA THR A 153 10.97 22.09 13.00
C THR A 153 10.50 21.25 14.18
N TYR A 154 11.44 20.55 14.83
CA TYR A 154 11.17 19.79 16.06
C TYR A 154 10.65 20.68 17.19
N LEU A 155 11.28 21.85 17.43
CA LEU A 155 10.89 22.74 18.53
C LEU A 155 9.41 23.16 18.41
N ILE A 156 8.95 23.49 17.20
CA ILE A 156 7.56 23.87 16.96
C ILE A 156 6.62 22.68 17.14
N LEU A 157 6.92 21.54 16.50
CA LEU A 157 6.03 20.38 16.54
C LEU A 157 5.97 19.73 17.93
N LYS A 158 7.04 19.82 18.72
CA LYS A 158 7.05 19.34 20.10
C LYS A 158 6.00 20.07 20.94
N ASP A 159 5.94 21.39 20.82
CA ASP A 159 4.97 22.23 21.55
C ASP A 159 3.53 21.97 21.08
N GLN A 160 3.36 21.40 19.89
CA GLN A 160 2.08 20.98 19.29
C GLN A 160 1.71 19.51 19.59
N GLY A 161 2.42 18.85 20.51
CA GLY A 161 2.06 17.53 21.01
C GLY A 161 2.58 16.34 20.21
N PHE A 162 3.60 16.53 19.37
CA PHE A 162 4.28 15.44 18.65
C PHE A 162 5.46 14.85 19.45
N ALA A 163 5.65 13.54 19.33
CA ALA A 163 6.75 12.79 19.96
C ALA A 163 7.93 12.65 18.99
N PHE A 164 9.13 12.78 19.55
CA PHE A 164 10.37 12.69 18.78
C PHE A 164 11.42 11.85 19.50
N ASP A 165 12.30 11.27 18.70
CA ASP A 165 13.56 10.68 19.16
C ASP A 165 14.74 11.51 18.64
N TYR A 166 15.80 11.64 19.44
CA TYR A 166 16.98 12.38 19.02
C TYR A 166 17.86 11.51 18.12
N ARG A 167 18.02 11.92 16.86
CA ARG A 167 18.86 11.20 15.91
C ARG A 167 20.35 11.46 16.15
N GLY A 168 20.70 12.70 16.48
CA GLY A 168 22.08 13.17 16.51
C GLY A 168 22.34 14.34 15.57
N GLU A 169 23.61 14.73 15.54
CA GLU A 169 24.13 15.77 14.66
C GLU A 169 24.60 15.17 13.34
N ILE A 170 24.09 15.71 12.22
CA ILE A 170 24.48 15.28 10.88
C ILE A 170 25.14 16.43 10.10
N TYR A 171 26.00 16.05 9.15
CA TYR A 171 26.57 16.99 8.20
C TYR A 171 25.62 17.16 7.00
N VAL A 172 25.18 18.40 6.76
CA VAL A 172 24.33 18.75 5.62
C VAL A 172 25.09 19.70 4.71
N LYS A 173 25.47 19.20 3.51
CA LYS A 173 26.21 19.99 2.52
C LYS A 173 25.52 21.33 2.22
N GLY A 174 26.29 22.42 2.23
CA GLY A 174 25.84 23.79 1.98
C GLY A 174 25.24 24.52 3.19
N ILE A 175 24.85 23.83 4.25
CA ILE A 175 24.41 24.47 5.51
C ILE A 175 25.47 24.26 6.59
N SER A 176 25.96 23.03 6.73
CA SER A 176 26.99 22.72 7.72
C SER A 176 28.36 23.36 7.45
N GLU A 177 28.56 23.86 6.24
CA GLU A 177 29.74 24.66 5.87
C GLU A 177 29.68 26.07 6.46
N GLN A 178 28.48 26.57 6.79
CA GLN A 178 28.27 27.91 7.34
C GLN A 178 27.92 27.88 8.83
N GLU A 179 27.11 26.91 9.25
CA GLU A 179 26.47 26.88 10.58
C GLU A 179 26.94 25.67 11.43
N GLY A 180 27.78 24.80 10.88
CA GLY A 180 28.24 23.57 11.56
C GLY A 180 27.25 22.40 11.46
N LYS A 181 27.50 21.33 12.22
CA LYS A 181 26.61 20.16 12.19
C LYS A 181 25.22 20.52 12.71
N ILE A 182 24.20 19.96 12.08
CA ILE A 182 22.80 20.27 12.41
C ILE A 182 22.23 19.14 13.24
N LYS A 183 21.57 19.48 14.34
CA LYS A 183 20.82 18.53 15.16
C LYS A 183 19.54 18.12 14.46
N THR A 184 19.27 16.83 14.49
CA THR A 184 18.12 16.23 13.80
C THR A 184 17.38 15.27 14.71
N TYR A 185 16.10 15.10 14.42
CA TYR A 185 15.17 14.32 15.22
C TYR A 185 14.31 13.44 14.32
N PHE A 186 13.85 12.31 14.84
CA PHE A 186 12.88 11.45 14.20
C PHE A 186 11.50 11.69 14.78
N LEU A 187 10.53 12.03 13.94
CA LEU A 187 9.12 12.09 14.33
C LEU A 187 8.59 10.67 14.52
N LEU A 188 8.02 10.39 15.70
CA LEU A 188 7.47 9.08 16.06
C LEU A 188 5.95 9.01 15.93
N GLY A 189 5.26 10.14 16.15
CA GLY A 189 3.81 10.18 16.18
C GLY A 189 3.29 11.31 17.07
N ARG A 190 2.01 11.23 17.47
CA ARG A 190 1.38 12.15 18.42
C ARG A 190 1.33 11.59 19.84
N VAL A 191 1.64 12.42 20.81
CA VAL A 191 1.49 12.13 22.25
C VAL A 191 0.12 12.59 22.76
N GLN A 192 -0.42 13.67 22.18
CA GLN A 192 -1.77 14.17 22.47
C GLN A 192 -2.59 14.18 21.17
N PRO A 193 -3.86 13.74 21.17
CA PRO A 193 -4.73 13.90 20.01
C PRO A 193 -4.87 15.39 19.69
N ASN A 194 -4.82 15.76 18.41
CA ASN A 194 -4.99 17.16 18.00
C ASN A 194 -6.34 17.67 18.52
N PRO A 195 -6.39 18.79 19.26
CA PRO A 195 -7.67 19.39 19.62
C PRO A 195 -8.47 19.84 18.38
N PHE A 196 -7.82 19.97 17.21
CA PHE A 196 -8.46 20.38 15.95
C PHE A 196 -8.83 19.21 15.01
N ILE A 197 -8.53 17.96 15.37
CA ILE A 197 -8.96 16.79 14.57
C ILE A 197 -10.23 16.24 15.20
N LEU A 198 -11.37 16.52 14.57
CA LEU A 198 -12.58 15.73 14.77
C LEU A 198 -12.27 14.27 14.41
N PRO A 199 -12.79 13.28 15.17
CA PRO A 199 -12.57 11.87 14.85
C PRO A 199 -13.02 11.61 13.41
N PRO A 200 -12.31 10.73 12.67
CA PRO A 200 -12.63 10.47 11.27
C PRO A 200 -14.08 10.02 11.16
N ARG A 201 -14.90 10.79 10.44
CA ARG A 201 -16.21 10.34 9.99
C ARG A 201 -15.94 9.22 8.98
N ARG A 202 -16.02 7.97 9.43
CA ARG A 202 -16.13 6.83 8.50
C ARG A 202 -17.40 7.05 7.69
N LEU A 203 -17.28 7.48 6.44
CA LEU A 203 -18.38 7.44 5.50
C LEU A 203 -18.60 5.98 5.12
N PRO A 204 -19.72 5.35 5.50
CA PRO A 204 -20.00 3.99 5.07
C PRO A 204 -20.39 4.02 3.58
N GLY A 205 -19.53 3.54 2.69
CA GLY A 205 -19.98 3.17 1.34
C GLY A 205 -19.10 3.49 0.13
N GLN A 206 -17.89 4.03 0.27
CA GLN A 206 -16.96 4.13 -0.86
C GLN A 206 -16.03 2.92 -0.86
N TYR A 207 -16.35 1.94 -1.70
CA TYR A 207 -15.40 0.89 -2.03
C TYR A 207 -14.45 1.45 -3.09
N SER A 208 -13.15 1.47 -2.79
CA SER A 208 -12.12 1.68 -3.82
C SER A 208 -12.36 0.71 -4.98
N LEU A 209 -12.08 1.14 -6.21
CA LEU A 209 -12.10 0.28 -7.39
C LEU A 209 -11.28 -1.00 -7.15
N ALA A 210 -10.19 -0.92 -6.38
CA ALA A 210 -9.39 -2.06 -5.98
C ALA A 210 -10.19 -3.04 -5.09
N ALA A 211 -10.96 -2.55 -4.12
CA ALA A 211 -11.81 -3.38 -3.27
C ALA A 211 -12.91 -4.10 -4.07
N VAL A 212 -13.50 -3.42 -5.07
CA VAL A 212 -14.48 -4.03 -5.98
C VAL A 212 -13.83 -5.09 -6.87
N VAL A 213 -12.68 -4.78 -7.46
CA VAL A 213 -11.94 -5.70 -8.32
C VAL A 213 -11.44 -6.92 -7.54
N LEU A 214 -10.91 -6.74 -6.33
CA LEU A 214 -10.54 -7.82 -5.41
C LEU A 214 -11.74 -8.68 -5.05
N GLY A 215 -12.89 -8.07 -4.74
CA GLY A 215 -14.13 -8.80 -4.48
C GLY A 215 -14.56 -9.68 -5.66
N LEU A 216 -14.47 -9.15 -6.89
CA LEU A 216 -14.80 -9.89 -8.11
C LEU A 216 -13.80 -11.03 -8.38
N VAL A 217 -12.49 -10.78 -8.25
CA VAL A 217 -11.45 -11.79 -8.45
C VAL A 217 -11.56 -12.91 -7.41
N GLN A 218 -11.82 -12.58 -6.15
CA GLN A 218 -12.06 -13.56 -5.10
C GLN A 218 -13.33 -14.38 -5.34
N SER A 219 -14.40 -13.75 -5.85
CA SER A 219 -15.63 -14.46 -6.23
C SER A 219 -15.39 -15.45 -7.38
N LEU A 220 -14.68 -15.02 -8.42
CA LEU A 220 -14.31 -15.88 -9.55
C LEU A 220 -13.41 -17.05 -9.11
N ASN A 221 -12.44 -16.81 -8.23
CA ASN A 221 -11.58 -17.87 -7.70
C ASN A 221 -12.37 -18.87 -6.83
N ARG A 222 -13.35 -18.41 -6.03
CA ARG A 222 -14.25 -19.31 -5.28
C ARG A 222 -15.15 -20.12 -6.21
N GLN A 223 -15.67 -19.53 -7.28
CA GLN A 223 -16.46 -20.26 -8.29
C GLN A 223 -15.62 -21.32 -8.98
N ARG A 224 -14.38 -20.98 -9.38
CA ARG A 224 -13.44 -21.93 -10.01
C ARG A 224 -13.04 -23.06 -9.06
N GLN A 225 -12.78 -22.78 -7.79
CA GLN A 225 -12.53 -23.83 -6.78
C GLN A 225 -13.75 -24.75 -6.58
N LYS A 226 -14.96 -24.20 -6.54
CA LYS A 226 -16.19 -25.00 -6.46
C LYS A 226 -16.39 -25.89 -7.69
N GLN A 227 -16.06 -25.41 -8.89
CA GLN A 227 -16.09 -26.22 -10.11
C GLN A 227 -15.07 -27.36 -10.04
N LEU A 228 -13.84 -27.09 -9.64
CA LEU A 228 -12.79 -28.11 -9.48
C LEU A 228 -13.16 -29.17 -8.42
N LEU A 229 -13.76 -28.75 -7.30
CA LEU A 229 -14.29 -29.67 -6.29
C LEU A 229 -15.44 -30.54 -6.83
N ASN A 230 -16.30 -29.97 -7.68
CA ASN A 230 -17.40 -30.70 -8.29
C ASN A 230 -16.93 -31.69 -9.37
N GLU A 231 -15.91 -31.33 -10.15
CA GLU A 231 -15.25 -32.21 -11.12
C GLU A 231 -14.49 -33.37 -10.44
N ASN A 232 -13.83 -33.10 -9.31
CA ASN A 232 -13.17 -34.14 -8.51
C ASN A 232 -14.18 -35.08 -7.82
N ASN A 233 -15.36 -34.59 -7.43
CA ASN A 233 -16.42 -35.44 -6.91
C ASN A 233 -17.08 -36.31 -8.00
N ASN A 234 -17.22 -35.80 -9.22
CA ASN A 234 -17.77 -36.58 -10.33
C ASN A 234 -16.81 -37.67 -10.87
N THR A 235 -15.50 -37.49 -10.72
CA THR A 235 -14.50 -38.51 -11.10
C THR A 235 -14.34 -39.62 -10.06
N GLY A 236 -14.76 -39.40 -8.81
CA GLY A 236 -14.74 -40.41 -7.73
C GLY A 236 -15.86 -41.45 -7.78
N ILE A 237 -16.94 -41.23 -8.53
CA ILE A 237 -18.11 -42.12 -8.56
C ILE A 237 -17.98 -43.26 -9.62
N ILE A 238 -17.00 -43.22 -10.52
CA ILE A 238 -16.88 -44.21 -11.63
C ILE A 238 -15.84 -45.33 -11.34
N LYS A 239 -15.69 -45.75 -10.08
CA LYS A 239 -14.95 -47.00 -9.74
C LYS A 239 -15.63 -47.76 -8.60
N GLY A 240 -16.83 -48.25 -8.85
CA GLY A 240 -17.50 -49.18 -7.95
C GLY A 240 -18.65 -49.89 -8.64
N HIS A 241 -18.52 -51.20 -8.80
CA HIS A 241 -19.57 -52.16 -9.20
C HIS A 241 -19.95 -52.26 -10.68
N TYR A 242 -19.24 -53.14 -11.39
CA TYR A 242 -19.89 -54.09 -12.31
C TYR A 242 -19.36 -55.49 -12.04
N ASN A 243 -20.05 -56.23 -11.16
CA ASN A 243 -20.16 -57.68 -11.24
C ASN A 243 -21.26 -58.21 -10.29
N ARG A 244 -22.52 -58.25 -10.77
CA ARG A 244 -23.45 -59.36 -10.49
C ARG A 244 -24.71 -59.29 -11.38
N ARG A 245 -24.81 -60.30 -12.25
CA ARG A 245 -25.96 -60.88 -12.98
C ARG A 245 -27.37 -60.52 -12.50
N THR A 246 -28.25 -60.26 -13.48
CA THR A 246 -29.57 -60.90 -13.59
C THR A 246 -29.92 -61.07 -15.08
N LEU A 247 -30.00 -62.33 -15.53
CA LEU A 247 -30.48 -62.74 -16.85
C LEU A 247 -32.01 -62.75 -16.86
N LEU A 248 -32.60 -62.14 -17.88
CA LEU A 248 -34.02 -62.21 -18.22
C LEU A 248 -34.32 -63.52 -18.95
N SER A 249 -35.42 -64.17 -18.55
CA SER A 249 -36.08 -65.29 -19.25
C SER A 249 -36.76 -64.86 -20.56
N PRO A 250 -37.01 -65.80 -21.49
CA PRO A 250 -38.36 -65.93 -22.02
C PRO A 250 -38.89 -67.38 -22.14
N SER A 251 -40.16 -67.52 -21.79
CA SER A 251 -41.22 -68.43 -22.25
C SER A 251 -40.92 -69.68 -23.11
N GLY A 252 -41.47 -70.83 -22.70
CA GLY A 252 -41.84 -71.97 -23.55
C GLY A 252 -42.05 -73.28 -22.75
N PRO A 253 -43.10 -74.10 -22.99
CA PRO A 253 -43.65 -75.03 -22.00
C PRO A 253 -43.09 -76.48 -22.02
N GLU A 254 -43.35 -77.17 -20.89
CA GLU A 254 -43.27 -78.60 -20.49
C GLU A 254 -43.47 -79.70 -21.58
N PRO A 255 -43.27 -81.04 -21.33
CA PRO A 255 -43.20 -81.75 -20.02
C PRO A 255 -42.18 -82.92 -19.89
N GLY A 256 -42.01 -83.43 -18.66
CA GLY A 256 -42.04 -84.88 -18.39
C GLY A 256 -40.77 -85.60 -17.87
N ALA A 257 -41.00 -86.42 -16.81
CA ALA A 257 -40.27 -87.63 -16.39
C ALA A 257 -38.84 -87.44 -15.81
N GLN A 258 -38.59 -87.66 -14.51
CA GLN A 258 -38.49 -88.91 -13.71
C GLN A 258 -37.03 -89.23 -13.33
N ALA A 259 -36.86 -89.54 -12.03
CA ALA A 259 -35.97 -90.53 -11.43
C ALA A 259 -34.45 -90.27 -11.24
N GLU A 260 -34.08 -90.33 -9.95
CA GLU A 260 -33.00 -91.12 -9.31
C GLU A 260 -31.51 -90.93 -9.63
N GLY A 261 -30.69 -91.02 -8.58
CA GLY A 261 -29.42 -91.77 -8.65
C GLY A 261 -28.13 -91.09 -8.17
N THR A 262 -27.85 -91.22 -6.87
CA THR A 262 -26.58 -91.72 -6.26
C THR A 262 -25.19 -91.39 -6.84
N ASP A 263 -24.38 -90.76 -5.98
CA ASP A 263 -23.11 -91.26 -5.37
C ASP A 263 -21.82 -91.48 -6.19
N LYS A 264 -20.69 -91.10 -5.55
CA LYS A 264 -19.26 -91.49 -5.75
C LYS A 264 -18.53 -91.04 -7.03
N SER A 265 -17.20 -90.92 -7.13
CA SER A 265 -16.00 -90.76 -6.26
C SER A 265 -14.78 -90.68 -7.21
N ASP A 266 -13.73 -89.96 -6.82
CA ASP A 266 -12.29 -90.11 -7.17
C ASP A 266 -11.78 -90.16 -8.64
N LEU A 267 -11.06 -89.08 -9.03
CA LEU A 267 -9.67 -88.93 -9.55
C LEU A 267 -9.04 -89.98 -10.52
N PRO A 268 -7.99 -89.63 -11.32
CA PRO A 268 -7.05 -88.50 -11.16
C PRO A 268 -7.10 -87.39 -12.22
#